data_AF-A0A3N5LJ48-F1
#
_entry.id   AF-A0A3N5LJ48-F1
#
_cell.length_a   1.000
_cell.length_b   1.000
_cell.length_c   1.000
_cell.angle_alpha   90.00
_cell.angle_beta   90.00
_cell.angle_gamma   90.00
#
_symmetry.space_group_name_H-M   'P 1'
#
loop_
_entity.id
_entity.type
_entity.pdbx_description
1 polymer ?
#
loop_
_entity_poly.entity_id
_entity_poly.type
_entity_poly.pdbx_seq_one_letter_code
_entity_poly.pdbx_strand_id
1 'polypeptide(L)' 'MARINVERVIDKLEYELKTALKKAVEITAPDKGIDYQVLFKEFKKQAVKNCKQWEMIESNAVDTD' A
#
# COMPACT_ATOMS: atom_id res chain seq x y z
N MET A 1 -12.64 -18.31 2.94
CA MET A 1 -12.23 -17.03 2.33
C MET A 1 -12.32 -15.95 3.37
N ALA A 2 -11.17 -15.42 3.77
CA ALA A 2 -11.13 -14.25 4.63
C ALA A 2 -11.35 -13.01 3.77
N ARG A 3 -12.12 -12.04 4.28
CA ARG A 3 -12.27 -10.73 3.63
C ARG A 3 -11.27 -9.77 4.23
N ILE A 4 -10.30 -9.32 3.42
CA ILE A 4 -9.36 -8.29 3.85
C ILE A 4 -9.89 -6.92 3.48
N ASN A 5 -9.93 -6.01 4.46
CA ASN A 5 -10.12 -4.60 4.18
C ASN A 5 -8.74 -3.98 3.84
N VAL A 6 -8.48 -3.84 2.54
CA VAL A 6 -7.21 -3.32 2.01
C VAL A 6 -6.87 -1.95 2.56
N GLU A 7 -7.86 -1.05 2.66
CA GLU A 7 -7.65 0.28 3.21
C GLU A 7 -7.14 0.20 4.66
N ARG A 8 -7.78 -0.62 5.49
CA ARG A 8 -7.39 -0.79 6.90
C ARG A 8 -6.01 -1.42 7.05
N VAL A 9 -5.61 -2.31 6.14
CA VAL A 9 -4.25 -2.87 6.11
C VAL A 9 -3.24 -1.79 5.76
N ILE A 10 -3.50 -0.99 4.72
CA ILE A 10 -2.61 0.11 4.33
C ILE A 10 -2.48 1.12 5.47
N ASP A 11 -3.57 1.46 6.17
CA ASP A 11 -3.55 2.38 7.31
C ASP A 11 -2.73 1.84 8.48
N LYS A 12 -2.79 0.52 8.72
CA LYS A 12 -1.97 -0.13 9.75
C LYS A 12 -0.48 -0.14 9.42
N LEU A 13 -0.14 -0.11 8.13
CA LEU A 13 1.23 -0.13 7.62
C LEU A 13 1.66 1.23 7.06
N GLU A 14 0.95 2.31 7.40
CA GLU A 14 1.11 3.61 6.73
C GLU A 14 2.55 4.12 6.83
N TYR A 15 3.15 4.00 8.02
CA TYR A 15 4.51 4.47 8.27
C TYR A 15 5.55 3.70 7.44
N GLU A 16 5.45 2.37 7.44
CA GLU A 16 6.33 1.47 6.72
C GLU A 16 6.19 1.66 5.22
N LEU A 17 4.96 1.73 4.71
CA LEU A 17 4.68 1.91 3.28
C LEU A 17 5.11 3.30 2.79
N LYS A 18 4.92 4.36 3.58
CA LYS A 18 5.45 5.70 3.27
C LYS A 18 6.97 5.68 3.16
N THR A 19 7.64 5.02 4.10
CA THR A 19 9.10 4.91 4.11
C THR A 19 9.62 4.13 2.90
N ALA A 20 8.98 3.00 2.58
CA ALA A 20 9.33 2.18 1.42
C ALA A 20 9.11 2.94 0.10
N LEU A 21 7.96 3.62 -0.04
CA LEU A 21 7.63 4.40 -1.22
C LEU A 21 8.61 5.56 -1.42
N LYS A 22 8.97 6.26 -0.34
CA LYS A 22 9.98 7.33 -0.38
C LYS A 22 11.32 6.79 -0.89
N LYS A 23 11.83 5.70 -0.32
CA LYS A 23 13.09 5.08 -0.76
C LYS A 23 13.05 4.67 -2.23
N ALA A 24 11.94 4.07 -2.68
CA ALA A 24 11.78 3.66 -4.07
C ALA A 24 11.87 4.86 -5.02
N VAL A 25 11.26 5.99 -4.66
CA VAL A 25 11.31 7.23 -5.43
C VAL A 25 12.70 7.85 -5.42
N GLU A 26 13.37 7.91 -4.27
CA GLU A 26 14.74 8.42 -4.17
C GLU A 26 15.71 7.63 -5.06
N ILE A 27 15.49 6.32 -5.22
CA ILE A 27 16.31 5.46 -6.09
C ILE A 27 15.97 5.66 -7.57
N THR A 28 14.69 5.74 -7.92
CA THR A 28 14.23 5.71 -9.31
C THR A 28 14.08 7.09 -9.96
N ALA A 29 13.94 8.13 -9.13
CA ALA A 29 13.73 9.51 -9.56
C ALA A 29 14.36 10.51 -8.56
N PRO A 30 15.69 10.43 -8.32
CA PRO A 30 16.39 11.22 -7.28
C PRO A 30 16.22 12.74 -7.43
N ASP A 31 16.15 13.24 -8.66
CA ASP A 31 16.13 14.68 -8.94
C ASP A 31 14.72 15.27 -9.13
N LYS A 32 13.67 14.50 -8.82
CA LYS A 32 12.30 15.01 -8.89
C LYS A 32 11.88 15.54 -7.53
N GLY A 33 11.48 16.82 -7.47
CA GLY A 33 10.86 17.46 -6.30
C GLY A 33 9.46 16.90 -6.02
N ILE A 34 9.37 15.61 -5.74
CA ILE A 34 8.13 14.89 -5.49
C ILE A 34 7.68 15.19 -4.06
N ASP A 35 6.43 15.63 -3.93
CA ASP A 35 5.75 15.69 -2.65
C ASP A 35 5.33 14.29 -2.21
N TYR A 36 6.02 13.76 -1.20
CA TYR A 36 5.78 12.41 -0.68
C TYR A 36 4.40 12.25 -0.02
N GLN A 37 3.82 13.30 0.54
CA GLN A 37 2.47 13.22 1.13
C GLN A 37 1.42 13.06 0.04
N VAL A 38 1.52 13.88 -1.01
CA VAL A 38 0.63 13.78 -2.17
C VAL A 38 0.81 12.45 -2.89
N LEU A 39 2.05 12.02 -3.10
CA LEU A 39 2.35 10.73 -3.73
C LEU A 39 1.74 9.56 -2.96
N PHE A 40 1.95 9.50 -1.64
CA PHE A 40 1.42 8.42 -0.83
C PHE A 40 -0.11 8.41 -0.83
N LYS A 41 -0.75 9.58 -0.80
CA LYS A 41 -2.21 9.69 -0.88
C LYS A 41 -2.75 9.10 -2.18
N GLU A 42 -2.16 9.45 -3.33
CA GLU A 42 -2.57 8.88 -4.62
C GLU A 42 -2.22 7.39 -4.73
N PHE A 43 -1.07 6.96 -4.19
CA PHE A 43 -0.73 5.55 -4.08
C PHE A 43 -1.79 4.75 -3.30
N LYS A 44 -2.16 5.19 -2.09
CA LYS A 44 -3.20 4.55 -1.26
C LYS A 44 -4.50 4.43 -2.05
N LYS A 45 -4.94 5.51 -2.71
CA LYS A 45 -6.16 5.52 -3.52
C LYS A 45 -6.12 4.50 -4.67
N GLN A 46 -5.00 4.41 -5.38
CA GLN A 46 -4.84 3.43 -6.46
C GLN A 46 -4.76 2.00 -5.93
N ALA A 47 -4.07 1.78 -4.80
CA ALA A 47 -3.99 0.48 -4.15
C ALA A 47 -5.38 -0.01 -3.73
N VAL A 48 -6.17 0.81 -3.03
CA VAL A 48 -7.56 0.46 -2.66
C VAL A 48 -8.43 0.18 -3.89
N LYS A 49 -8.28 0.97 -4.96
CA LYS A 49 -9.06 0.77 -6.19
C LYS A 49 -8.70 -0.53 -6.93
N ASN A 50 -7.41 -0.87 -7.01
CA ASN A 50 -6.91 -1.94 -7.86
C ASN A 50 -6.75 -3.27 -7.11
N CYS A 51 -6.51 -3.25 -5.80
CA CYS A 51 -6.34 -4.45 -4.98
C CYS A 51 -7.68 -5.00 -4.46
N LYS A 52 -8.82 -4.72 -5.11
CA LYS A 52 -10.13 -5.28 -4.72
C LYS A 52 -10.16 -6.81 -4.69
N GLN A 53 -9.29 -7.47 -5.46
CA GLN A 53 -9.14 -8.93 -5.41
C GLN A 53 -8.63 -9.45 -4.06
N TRP A 54 -7.96 -8.60 -3.26
CA TRP A 54 -7.55 -8.95 -1.90
C TRP A 54 -8.74 -9.08 -0.94
N GLU A 55 -9.93 -8.60 -1.33
CA GLU A 55 -11.16 -8.83 -0.55
C GLU A 55 -11.59 -10.31 -0.57
N MET A 56 -11.05 -11.11 -1.51
CA MET A 56 -11.32 -12.54 -1.63
C MET A 56 -9.99 -13.31 -1.68
N ILE A 57 -9.28 -13.31 -0.55
CA ILE A 57 -8.05 -14.09 -0.42
C ILE A 57 -8.40 -15.51 0.02
N GLU A 58 -7.78 -16.48 -0.66
CA GLU A 58 -7.84 -17.89 -0.27
C GLU A 58 -7.30 -18.06 1.15
N SER A 59 -7.96 -18.88 1.95
CA SER A 59 -7.63 -19.03 3.37
C SER A 59 -6.22 -19.57 3.64
N ASN A 60 -5.53 -20.11 2.63
CA ASN A 60 -4.12 -20.56 2.68
C ASN A 60 -3.09 -19.41 2.61
N ALA A 61 -3.51 -18.21 2.21
CA ALA A 61 -2.67 -17.00 2.14
C ALA A 61 -2.87 -16.10 3.37
N VAL A 62 -3.62 -16.57 4.37
CA VAL A 62 -3.85 -15.91 5.65
C VAL A 62 -3.41 -16.87 6.74
N ASP A 63 -2.35 -16.52 7.47
CA ASP A 63 -2.00 -17.23 8.71
C ASP A 63 -3.06 -16.86 9.78
N THR A 64 -3.82 -17.84 10.23
CA THR A 64 -4.74 -17.70 11.37
C THR A 64 -4.13 -18.44 12.54
N ASP A 65 -3.53 -17.70 13.47
CA ASP A 65 -3.25 -18.17 14.83
C ASP A 65 -4.57 -18.46 15.59
#